data_AF-A0A484DGC4-F1
#
_entry.id   AF-A0A484DGC4-F1
#
_cell.length_a   1.000
_cell.length_b   1.000
_cell.length_c   1.000
_cell.angle_alpha   90.00
_cell.angle_beta   90.00
_cell.angle_gamma   90.00
#
_symmetry.space_group_name_H-M   'P 1'
#
loop_
_entity.id
_entity.type
_entity.pdbx_description
1 polymer ?
#
loop_
_entity_poly.entity_id
_entity_poly.type
_entity_poly.pdbx_seq_one_letter_code
_entity_poly.pdbx_strand_id
1 'polypeptide(L)'
;MADIQNVTLAGGVTVGASVDMMISPVAAYALGIMGCTACFFGYKYLTPFLARHMRIQDQCGIHNLHGLTGLISSAAGICAILLATEETYGPSMYQIFSHRAPPEGDPKLLELQWLIPGLKPGLGRSAQEQALFQVAAVFSTIAASAIGGLLTGLVMKLPFMASPSDQDCFDDELFFDMPSDFDSVEVLKTRISYDEKIQMSSMNTNVDTLRQSL
;
A
#
# COMPACT_ATOMS: atom_id res chain seq x y z
N MET A 1 -2.23 14.71 8.83
CA MET A 1 -1.16 13.91 9.45
C MET A 1 -1.23 12.44 9.03
N ALA A 2 -2.41 11.79 9.07
CA ALA A 2 -2.58 10.40 8.65
C ALA A 2 -2.02 10.10 7.24
N ASP A 3 -2.27 10.98 6.26
CA ASP A 3 -1.75 10.80 4.90
C ASP A 3 -0.22 10.70 4.85
N ILE A 4 0.50 11.49 5.67
CA ILE A 4 1.97 11.46 5.71
C ILE A 4 2.47 10.14 6.30
N GLN A 5 1.82 9.66 7.37
CA GLN A 5 2.18 8.38 8.01
C GLN A 5 1.95 7.20 7.08
N ASN A 6 0.88 7.23 6.28
CA ASN A 6 0.60 6.17 5.33
C ASN A 6 1.51 6.26 4.11
N VAL A 7 1.70 7.45 3.53
CA VAL A 7 2.52 7.64 2.33
C VAL A 7 3.97 7.17 2.53
N THR A 8 4.56 7.34 3.72
CA THR A 8 5.92 6.87 3.97
C THR A 8 6.05 5.34 3.95
N LEU A 9 4.98 4.61 4.26
CA LEU A 9 4.95 3.14 4.20
C LEU A 9 4.81 2.60 2.77
N ALA A 10 4.30 3.42 1.84
CA ALA A 10 4.06 3.03 0.44
C ALA A 10 5.34 2.56 -0.29
N GLY A 11 6.49 3.11 0.08
CA GLY A 11 7.77 2.70 -0.49
C GLY A 11 8.07 1.21 -0.24
N GLY A 12 7.80 0.74 0.97
CA GLY A 12 7.97 -0.68 1.35
C GLY A 12 7.05 -1.60 0.57
N VAL A 13 5.78 -1.22 0.42
CA VAL A 13 4.82 -2.00 -0.40
C VAL A 13 5.27 -2.06 -1.86
N THR A 14 5.81 -0.96 -2.39
CA THR A 14 6.18 -0.86 -3.81
C THR A 14 7.38 -1.74 -4.18
N VAL A 15 8.32 -1.98 -3.26
CA VAL A 15 9.44 -2.90 -3.51
C VAL A 15 9.10 -4.36 -3.21
N GLY A 16 7.94 -4.65 -2.61
CA GLY A 16 7.62 -5.95 -2.03
C GLY A 16 7.73 -7.15 -3.00
N ALA A 17 7.21 -7.04 -4.22
CA ALA A 17 7.25 -8.12 -5.20
C ALA A 17 8.62 -8.32 -5.87
N SER A 18 9.59 -7.42 -5.65
CA SER A 18 10.93 -7.49 -6.23
C SER A 18 12.05 -7.47 -5.19
N VAL A 19 11.70 -7.53 -3.90
CA VAL A 19 12.67 -7.39 -2.79
C VAL A 19 13.64 -8.57 -2.70
N ASP A 20 13.21 -9.75 -3.12
CA ASP A 20 14.00 -10.98 -3.21
C ASP A 20 14.63 -11.18 -4.60
N MET A 21 14.35 -10.26 -5.54
CA MET A 21 14.97 -10.19 -6.85
C MET A 21 16.19 -9.27 -6.78
N MET A 22 17.19 -9.48 -7.64
CA MET A 22 18.41 -8.65 -7.67
C MET A 22 18.14 -7.28 -8.29
N ILE A 23 17.40 -6.43 -7.56
CA ILE A 23 17.23 -5.01 -7.87
C ILE A 23 18.41 -4.21 -7.30
N SER A 24 18.90 -3.22 -8.03
CA SER A 24 19.97 -2.35 -7.53
C SER A 24 19.43 -1.39 -6.45
N PRO A 25 20.29 -0.89 -5.53
CA PRO A 25 19.87 0.08 -4.52
C PRO A 25 19.23 1.35 -5.13
N VAL A 26 19.74 1.77 -6.30
CA VAL A 26 19.18 2.91 -7.05
C VAL A 26 17.77 2.59 -7.55
N ALA A 27 17.55 1.39 -8.10
CA ALA A 27 16.23 0.96 -8.55
C ALA A 27 15.24 0.84 -7.37
N ALA A 28 15.68 0.29 -6.24
CA ALA A 28 14.86 0.20 -5.03
C ALA A 28 14.45 1.59 -4.50
N TYR A 29 15.39 2.53 -4.47
CA TYR A 29 15.11 3.92 -4.07
C TYR A 29 14.15 4.61 -5.03
N ALA A 30 14.34 4.45 -6.35
CA ALA A 30 13.45 5.00 -7.36
C ALA A 30 12.03 4.42 -7.26
N LEU A 31 11.90 3.11 -7.07
CA LEU A 31 10.62 2.44 -6.82
C LEU A 31 9.93 2.99 -5.57
N GLY A 32 10.68 3.19 -4.49
CA GLY A 32 10.16 3.81 -3.27
C GLY A 32 9.57 5.21 -3.52
N ILE A 33 10.30 6.08 -4.22
CA ILE A 33 9.80 7.43 -4.58
C ILE A 33 8.54 7.36 -5.44
N MET A 34 8.52 6.49 -6.44
CA MET A 34 7.36 6.30 -7.32
C MET A 34 6.14 5.84 -6.51
N GLY A 35 6.31 4.88 -5.61
CA GLY A 35 5.29 4.38 -4.70
C GLY A 35 4.71 5.46 -3.79
N CYS A 36 5.57 6.20 -3.08
CA CYS A 36 5.17 7.30 -2.21
C CYS A 36 4.40 8.39 -2.99
N THR A 37 4.87 8.73 -4.18
CA THR A 37 4.25 9.75 -5.04
C THR A 37 2.88 9.30 -5.55
N ALA A 38 2.77 8.06 -6.03
CA ALA A 38 1.50 7.48 -6.45
C ALA A 38 0.50 7.40 -5.29
N CYS A 39 0.95 6.97 -4.12
CA CYS A 39 0.11 6.92 -2.92
C CYS A 39 -0.39 8.31 -2.49
N PHE A 40 0.49 9.31 -2.50
CA PHE A 40 0.14 10.70 -2.18
C PHE A 40 -0.93 11.26 -3.13
N PHE A 41 -0.75 11.05 -4.44
CA PHE A 41 -1.76 11.45 -5.42
C PHE A 41 -3.05 10.64 -5.30
N GLY A 42 -2.95 9.38 -4.89
CA GLY A 42 -4.08 8.53 -4.54
C GLY A 42 -4.95 9.17 -3.44
N TYR A 43 -4.34 9.58 -2.33
CA TYR A 43 -5.06 10.28 -1.26
C TYR A 43 -5.71 11.57 -1.74
N LYS A 44 -4.96 12.39 -2.49
CA LYS A 44 -5.42 13.70 -2.92
C LYS A 44 -6.54 13.65 -3.96
N TYR A 45 -6.50 12.68 -4.88
CA TYR A 45 -7.37 12.67 -6.06
C TYR A 45 -8.19 11.39 -6.21
N LEU A 46 -7.60 10.21 -5.96
CA LEU A 46 -8.27 8.94 -6.18
C LEU A 46 -9.30 8.64 -5.07
N THR A 47 -8.94 8.78 -3.79
CA THR A 47 -9.88 8.61 -2.66
C THR A 47 -11.15 9.47 -2.82
N PRO A 48 -11.06 10.80 -3.02
CA PRO A 48 -12.28 11.60 -3.19
C PRO A 48 -13.04 11.24 -4.47
N PHE A 49 -12.36 10.81 -5.53
CA PHE A 49 -13.03 10.33 -6.75
C PHE A 49 -13.84 9.05 -6.48
N LEU A 50 -13.22 8.04 -5.84
CA LEU A 50 -13.85 6.77 -5.49
C LEU A 50 -15.04 6.97 -4.55
N ALA A 51 -14.90 7.85 -3.55
CA ALA A 51 -15.98 8.16 -2.62
C ALA A 51 -17.18 8.81 -3.33
N ARG A 52 -16.93 9.83 -4.17
CA ARG A 52 -18.01 10.61 -4.81
C ARG A 52 -18.69 9.90 -5.97
N HIS A 53 -17.94 9.19 -6.81
CA HIS A 53 -18.45 8.63 -8.07
C HIS A 53 -18.69 7.12 -8.00
N MET A 54 -17.88 6.39 -7.24
CA MET A 54 -17.97 4.92 -7.13
C MET A 54 -18.67 4.46 -5.85
N ARG A 55 -18.96 5.39 -4.92
CA ARG A 55 -19.52 5.10 -3.58
C ARG A 55 -18.66 4.11 -2.78
N ILE A 56 -17.34 4.17 -2.95
CA ILE A 56 -16.38 3.36 -2.19
C ILE A 56 -15.79 4.24 -1.08
N GLN A 57 -16.16 3.95 0.16
CA GLN A 57 -15.65 4.64 1.34
C GLN A 57 -14.39 3.94 1.85
N ASP A 58 -13.22 4.44 1.44
CA ASP A 58 -11.92 3.95 1.89
C ASP A 58 -11.37 4.84 3.01
N GLN A 59 -11.71 4.51 4.25
CA GLN A 59 -11.46 5.36 5.42
C GLN A 59 -9.97 5.56 5.73
N CYS A 60 -9.18 4.50 5.61
CA CYS A 60 -7.73 4.57 5.84
C CYS A 60 -6.93 4.79 4.55
N GLY A 61 -7.58 4.88 3.39
CA GLY A 61 -6.90 4.98 2.09
C GLY A 61 -6.09 3.73 1.72
N ILE A 62 -6.52 2.55 2.16
CA ILE A 62 -5.80 1.29 1.94
C ILE A 62 -5.68 0.97 0.45
N HIS A 63 -6.61 1.45 -0.39
CA HIS A 63 -6.50 1.28 -1.82
C HIS A 63 -5.29 2.03 -2.39
N ASN A 64 -4.99 3.22 -1.89
CA ASN A 64 -3.82 3.98 -2.32
C ASN A 64 -2.53 3.36 -1.77
N LEU A 65 -2.54 3.01 -0.48
CA LEU A 65 -1.34 2.53 0.21
C LEU A 65 -0.95 1.11 -0.18
N HIS A 66 -1.92 0.21 -0.37
CA HIS A 66 -1.67 -1.20 -0.64
C HIS A 66 -2.06 -1.62 -2.05
N GLY A 67 -3.22 -1.18 -2.53
CA GLY A 67 -3.74 -1.57 -3.85
C GLY A 67 -2.89 -1.01 -4.99
N LEU A 68 -2.85 0.32 -5.11
CA LEU A 68 -2.17 1.02 -6.19
C LEU A 68 -0.66 0.75 -6.20
N THR A 69 -0.01 0.86 -5.04
CA THR A 69 1.42 0.57 -4.86
C THR A 69 1.75 -0.91 -5.07
N GLY A 70 0.86 -1.82 -4.68
CA GLY A 70 1.00 -3.26 -4.94
C GLY A 70 0.93 -3.61 -6.42
N LEU A 71 0.12 -2.89 -7.20
CA LEU A 71 0.12 -2.99 -8.67
C LEU A 71 1.43 -2.49 -9.28
N ILE A 72 1.97 -1.36 -8.79
CA ILE A 72 3.29 -0.86 -9.20
C ILE A 72 4.38 -1.89 -8.85
N SER A 73 4.31 -2.47 -7.65
CA SER A 73 5.23 -3.52 -7.20
C SER A 73 5.20 -4.74 -8.12
N SER A 74 4.01 -5.21 -8.45
CA SER A 74 3.82 -6.36 -9.35
C SER A 74 4.39 -6.08 -10.74
N ALA A 75 4.19 -4.88 -11.28
CA ALA A 75 4.78 -4.47 -12.54
C ALA A 75 6.31 -4.44 -12.48
N ALA A 76 6.88 -3.93 -11.38
CA ALA A 76 8.32 -3.94 -11.16
C ALA A 76 8.89 -5.37 -11.07
N GLY A 77 8.19 -6.27 -10.37
CA GLY A 77 8.54 -7.69 -10.30
C GLY A 77 8.49 -8.38 -11.66
N ILE A 78 7.47 -8.12 -12.48
CA ILE A 78 7.38 -8.61 -13.86
C ILE A 78 8.58 -8.12 -14.70
N CYS A 79 8.91 -6.83 -14.61
CA CYS A 79 10.09 -6.28 -15.29
C CYS A 79 11.39 -6.95 -14.80
N ALA A 80 11.54 -7.16 -13.50
CA ALA A 80 12.71 -7.81 -12.92
C ALA A 80 12.85 -9.27 -13.40
N ILE A 81 11.74 -10.04 -13.47
CA ILE A 81 11.72 -11.40 -14.03
C ILE A 81 12.18 -11.41 -15.49
N LEU A 82 11.68 -10.47 -16.30
CA LEU A 82 12.00 -10.40 -17.74
C LEU A 82 13.46 -10.02 -17.98
N LEU A 83 14.05 -9.20 -17.11
CA LEU A 83 15.45 -8.77 -17.20
C LEU A 83 16.42 -9.74 -16.51
N ALA A 84 15.93 -10.74 -15.76
CA ALA A 84 16.77 -11.68 -15.04
C ALA A 84 17.48 -12.66 -15.98
N THR A 85 18.80 -12.50 -16.08
CA THR A 85 19.71 -13.36 -16.84
C THR A 85 20.71 -14.06 -15.92
N GLU A 86 21.25 -15.20 -16.36
CA GLU A 86 22.32 -15.91 -15.64
C GLU A 86 23.62 -15.09 -15.56
N GLU A 87 23.84 -14.12 -16.44
CA GLU A 87 25.01 -13.23 -16.37
C GLU A 87 24.92 -12.31 -15.15
N THR A 88 23.73 -11.76 -14.87
CA THR A 88 23.54 -10.83 -13.75
C THR A 88 23.28 -11.58 -12.44
N TYR A 89 22.54 -12.68 -12.47
CA TYR A 89 22.15 -13.44 -11.28
C TYR A 89 23.10 -14.58 -10.93
N GLY A 90 23.89 -15.07 -11.88
CA GLY A 90 24.64 -16.31 -11.71
C GLY A 90 23.73 -17.52 -11.44
N PRO A 91 24.28 -18.59 -10.85
CA PRO A 91 23.53 -19.81 -10.54
C PRO A 91 22.35 -19.58 -9.59
N SER A 92 22.42 -18.59 -8.69
CA SER A 92 21.37 -18.33 -7.69
C SER A 92 20.05 -17.85 -8.32
N MET A 93 20.05 -17.48 -9.60
CA MET A 93 18.82 -17.23 -10.39
C MET A 93 17.79 -18.35 -10.20
N TYR A 94 18.25 -19.59 -10.15
CA TYR A 94 17.40 -20.78 -10.05
C TYR A 94 16.86 -21.03 -8.63
N GLN A 95 17.42 -20.38 -7.61
CA GLN A 95 16.85 -20.38 -6.26
C GLN A 95 15.69 -19.38 -6.16
N ILE A 96 15.86 -18.19 -6.76
CA ILE A 96 14.83 -17.14 -6.80
C ILE A 96 13.68 -17.55 -7.74
N PHE A 97 14.01 -18.03 -8.94
CA PHE A 97 13.05 -18.47 -9.93
C PHE A 97 13.08 -20.00 -10.10
N SER A 98 12.67 -20.72 -9.06
CA SER A 98 12.70 -22.19 -8.99
C SER A 98 12.11 -22.91 -10.20
N HIS A 99 11.02 -22.41 -10.79
CA HIS A 99 10.39 -23.04 -11.95
C HIS A 99 11.15 -22.81 -13.27
N ARG A 100 12.13 -21.90 -13.29
CA ARG A 100 13.07 -21.72 -14.41
C ARG A 100 14.24 -22.69 -14.34
N ALA A 101 14.44 -23.42 -13.23
CA ALA A 101 15.48 -24.44 -13.13
C ALA A 101 15.28 -25.53 -14.20
N PRO A 102 16.37 -26.11 -14.74
CA PRO A 102 16.25 -27.16 -15.74
C PRO A 102 15.42 -28.34 -15.23
N PRO A 103 14.70 -29.05 -16.12
CA PRO A 103 13.89 -30.21 -15.75
C PRO A 103 14.77 -31.39 -15.32
N GLU A 104 14.16 -32.37 -14.67
CA GLU A 104 14.83 -33.60 -14.29
C GLU A 104 15.40 -34.33 -15.53
N GLY A 105 16.66 -34.78 -15.43
CA GLY A 105 17.39 -35.42 -16.54
C GLY A 105 18.19 -34.48 -17.44
N ASP A 106 18.05 -33.15 -17.28
CA ASP A 106 18.91 -32.19 -17.98
C ASP A 106 20.34 -32.20 -17.40
N PRO A 107 21.41 -32.38 -18.21
CA PRO A 107 22.79 -32.33 -17.73
C PRO A 107 23.13 -31.02 -17.00
N LYS A 108 22.53 -29.89 -17.41
CA LYS A 108 22.73 -28.59 -16.77
C LYS A 108 22.22 -28.60 -15.32
N LEU A 109 21.21 -29.40 -15.00
CA LEU A 109 20.71 -29.52 -13.62
C LEU A 109 21.78 -30.08 -12.69
N LEU A 110 22.52 -31.10 -13.13
CA LEU A 110 23.59 -31.71 -12.32
C LEU A 110 24.68 -30.70 -12.03
N GLU A 111 25.12 -29.95 -13.05
CA GLU A 111 26.12 -28.88 -12.88
C GLU A 111 25.65 -27.83 -11.86
N LEU A 112 24.39 -27.41 -11.94
CA LEU A 112 23.81 -26.44 -11.02
C LEU A 112 23.64 -27.00 -9.60
N GLN A 113 23.34 -28.29 -9.44
CA GLN A 113 23.24 -28.94 -8.13
C GLN A 113 24.59 -29.07 -7.43
N TRP A 114 25.69 -29.20 -8.19
CA TRP A 114 27.04 -29.12 -7.64
C TRP A 114 27.35 -27.73 -7.09
N LEU A 115 26.91 -26.67 -7.77
CA LEU A 115 27.09 -25.28 -7.32
C LEU A 115 26.12 -24.88 -6.20
N ILE A 116 24.92 -25.44 -6.22
CA ILE A 116 23.82 -25.14 -5.30
C ILE A 116 23.29 -26.45 -4.70
N PRO A 117 23.90 -26.91 -3.58
CA PRO A 117 23.43 -28.10 -2.90
C PRO A 117 21.96 -27.94 -2.50
N GLY A 118 21.10 -28.83 -2.99
CA GLY A 118 19.66 -28.82 -2.72
C GLY A 118 18.77 -28.14 -3.78
N LEU A 119 19.34 -27.70 -4.91
CA LEU A 119 18.54 -27.23 -6.05
C LEU A 119 17.64 -28.37 -6.58
N LYS A 120 16.33 -28.11 -6.60
CA LYS A 120 15.32 -29.03 -7.13
C LYS A 120 15.13 -28.82 -8.63
N PRO A 121 14.80 -29.88 -9.40
CA PRO A 121 14.41 -29.71 -10.80
C PRO A 121 13.22 -28.76 -10.92
N GLY A 122 13.28 -27.89 -11.93
CA GLY A 122 12.19 -26.98 -12.29
C GLY A 122 11.42 -27.48 -13.50
N LEU A 123 10.69 -26.57 -14.14
CA LEU A 123 9.98 -26.86 -15.40
C LEU A 123 10.73 -26.32 -16.62
N GLY A 124 11.94 -25.78 -16.45
CA GLY A 124 12.70 -25.14 -17.51
C GLY A 124 12.04 -23.90 -18.10
N ARG A 125 11.21 -23.18 -17.33
CA ARG A 125 10.48 -22.01 -17.83
C ARG A 125 11.42 -20.93 -18.37
N SER A 126 11.03 -20.34 -19.49
CA SER A 126 11.61 -19.09 -19.99
C SER A 126 11.25 -17.92 -19.07
N ALA A 127 11.98 -16.80 -19.22
CA ALA A 127 11.65 -15.56 -18.51
C ALA A 127 10.24 -15.05 -18.87
N GLN A 128 9.82 -15.21 -20.13
CA GLN A 128 8.49 -14.81 -20.60
C GLN A 128 7.39 -15.66 -19.94
N GLU A 129 7.56 -16.98 -19.91
CA GLU A 129 6.59 -17.85 -19.23
C GLU A 129 6.50 -17.53 -17.75
N GLN A 130 7.63 -17.36 -17.06
CA GLN A 130 7.65 -17.00 -15.65
C GLN A 130 6.95 -15.66 -15.38
N ALA A 131 7.15 -14.66 -16.25
CA ALA A 131 6.48 -13.37 -16.17
C ALA A 131 4.96 -13.49 -16.41
N LEU A 132 4.53 -14.33 -17.36
CA LEU A 132 3.10 -14.60 -17.60
C LEU A 132 2.44 -15.26 -16.39
N PHE A 133 3.13 -16.16 -15.69
CA PHE A 133 2.64 -16.71 -14.42
C PHE A 133 2.50 -15.65 -13.34
N GLN A 134 3.41 -14.67 -13.26
CA GLN A 134 3.28 -13.54 -12.33
C GLN A 134 2.06 -12.67 -12.67
N VAL A 135 1.83 -12.38 -13.95
CA VAL A 135 0.63 -11.66 -14.42
C VAL A 135 -0.64 -12.42 -14.07
N ALA A 136 -0.67 -13.73 -14.34
CA ALA A 136 -1.80 -14.58 -14.00
C ALA A 136 -2.08 -14.59 -12.50
N ALA A 137 -1.04 -14.61 -11.66
CA ALA A 137 -1.16 -14.53 -10.21
C ALA A 137 -1.76 -13.20 -9.73
N VAL A 138 -1.37 -12.07 -10.34
CA VAL A 138 -1.96 -10.75 -10.03
C VAL A 138 -3.46 -10.75 -10.32
N PHE A 139 -3.87 -11.16 -11.52
CA PHE A 139 -5.29 -11.21 -11.88
C PHE A 139 -6.08 -12.18 -11.02
N SER A 140 -5.50 -13.34 -10.71
CA SER A 140 -6.12 -14.33 -9.82
C SER A 140 -6.30 -13.76 -8.41
N THR A 141 -5.32 -13.01 -7.90
CA THR A 141 -5.39 -12.36 -6.58
C THR A 141 -6.46 -11.28 -6.54
N ILE A 142 -6.57 -10.46 -7.59
CA ILE A 142 -7.62 -9.44 -7.71
C ILE A 142 -9.00 -10.10 -7.75
N ALA A 143 -9.16 -11.16 -8.55
CA ALA A 143 -10.42 -11.89 -8.64
C ALA A 143 -10.81 -12.52 -7.29
N ALA A 144 -9.88 -13.21 -6.65
CA ALA A 144 -10.11 -13.87 -5.36
C ALA A 144 -10.45 -12.85 -4.25
N SER A 145 -9.72 -11.73 -4.18
CA SER A 145 -9.98 -10.68 -3.19
C SER A 145 -11.30 -9.95 -3.44
N ALA A 146 -11.68 -9.70 -4.70
CA ALA A 146 -12.97 -9.10 -5.03
C ALA A 146 -14.15 -10.02 -4.65
N ILE A 147 -14.06 -11.31 -5.00
CA ILE A 147 -15.10 -12.29 -4.66
C ILE A 147 -15.19 -12.47 -3.14
N GLY A 148 -14.05 -12.67 -2.47
CA GLY A 148 -13.99 -12.84 -1.03
C GLY A 148 -14.51 -11.61 -0.28
N GLY A 149 -14.12 -10.41 -0.73
CA GLY A 149 -14.60 -9.15 -0.17
C GLY A 149 -16.10 -8.94 -0.36
N LEU A 150 -16.65 -9.26 -1.54
CA LEU A 150 -18.09 -9.18 -1.79
C LEU A 150 -18.88 -10.14 -0.90
N LEU A 151 -18.45 -11.40 -0.82
CA LEU A 151 -19.10 -12.40 0.04
C LEU A 151 -19.04 -11.98 1.51
N THR A 152 -17.89 -11.53 1.98
CA THR A 152 -17.72 -11.01 3.35
C THR A 152 -18.64 -9.82 3.59
N GLY A 153 -18.70 -8.87 2.66
CA GLY A 153 -19.60 -7.72 2.75
C GLY A 153 -21.09 -8.10 2.79
N LEU A 154 -21.50 -9.14 2.07
CA LEU A 154 -22.87 -9.67 2.15
C LEU A 154 -23.17 -10.29 3.53
N VAL A 155 -22.21 -11.03 4.10
CA VAL A 155 -22.35 -11.60 5.45
C VAL A 155 -22.42 -10.49 6.52
N MET A 156 -21.60 -9.45 6.40
CA MET A 156 -21.62 -8.31 7.34
C MET A 156 -22.93 -7.51 7.31
N LYS A 157 -23.72 -7.62 6.22
CA LYS A 157 -25.05 -6.98 6.12
C LYS A 157 -26.16 -7.74 6.84
N LEU A 158 -25.89 -8.90 7.44
CA LEU A 158 -26.89 -9.65 8.19
C LEU A 158 -27.26 -8.91 9.49
N PRO A 159 -28.54 -8.93 9.91
CA PRO A 159 -29.05 -8.06 10.97
C PRO A 159 -28.47 -8.34 12.36
N PHE A 160 -27.82 -9.50 12.56
CA PHE A 160 -27.20 -9.87 13.84
C PHE A 160 -25.72 -9.48 13.94
N MET A 161 -25.12 -8.90 12.89
CA MET A 161 -23.72 -8.45 12.91
C MET A 161 -23.50 -7.07 13.57
N ALA A 162 -24.50 -6.57 14.30
CA ALA A 162 -24.43 -5.40 15.18
C ALA A 162 -23.70 -4.19 14.57
N SER A 163 -23.94 -3.90 13.29
CA SER A 163 -23.33 -2.74 12.62
C SER A 163 -23.90 -1.43 13.17
N PRO A 164 -23.06 -0.41 13.41
CA PRO A 164 -23.51 0.90 13.87
C PRO A 164 -24.41 1.57 12.83
N SER A 165 -25.21 2.54 13.27
CA SER A 165 -25.90 3.42 12.31
C SER A 165 -24.91 4.33 11.60
N ASP A 166 -25.29 4.90 10.46
CA ASP A 166 -24.44 5.85 9.73
C ASP A 166 -24.04 7.07 10.59
N GLN A 167 -24.87 7.44 11.58
CA GLN A 167 -24.60 8.59 12.48
C GLN A 167 -23.63 8.24 13.60
N ASP A 168 -23.62 6.98 14.02
CA ASP A 168 -22.79 6.46 15.12
C ASP A 168 -21.48 5.83 14.57
N CYS A 169 -21.20 5.97 13.28
CA CYS A 169 -19.94 5.53 12.70
C CYS A 169 -18.80 6.40 13.22
N PHE A 170 -17.68 5.75 13.61
CA PHE A 170 -16.50 6.39 14.21
C PHE A 170 -16.75 6.99 15.60
N ASP A 171 -17.84 6.60 16.26
CA ASP A 171 -18.12 6.94 17.65
C ASP A 171 -17.77 5.76 18.57
N ASP A 172 -16.84 5.98 19.49
CA ASP A 172 -16.40 4.97 20.44
C ASP A 172 -17.45 4.76 21.55
N GLU A 173 -18.33 5.74 21.84
CA GLU A 173 -19.33 5.66 22.92
C GLU A 173 -20.32 4.51 22.73
N LEU A 174 -20.58 4.12 21.47
CA LEU A 174 -21.46 2.99 21.16
C LEU A 174 -20.95 1.65 21.72
N PHE A 175 -19.63 1.50 21.84
CA PHE A 175 -18.98 0.24 22.20
C PHE A 175 -18.15 0.30 23.49
N PHE A 176 -17.87 1.49 24.00
CA PHE A 176 -17.01 1.71 25.17
C PHE A 176 -17.63 2.68 26.17
N ASP A 177 -17.41 2.40 27.46
CA ASP A 177 -17.74 3.36 28.52
C ASP A 177 -16.75 4.53 28.47
N MET A 178 -17.25 5.71 28.11
CA MET A 178 -16.44 6.92 28.02
C MET A 178 -16.35 7.64 29.37
N PRO A 179 -15.21 8.29 29.70
CA PRO A 179 -15.08 9.08 30.91
C PRO A 179 -16.10 10.23 30.96
N SER A 180 -16.73 10.45 32.11
CA SER A 180 -17.77 11.48 32.27
C SER A 180 -17.32 12.92 32.02
N ASP A 181 -16.01 13.18 32.01
CA ASP A 181 -15.40 14.49 31.77
C ASP A 181 -14.97 14.71 30.32
N PHE A 182 -15.17 13.74 29.42
CA PHE A 182 -14.69 13.81 28.04
C PHE A 182 -15.26 15.02 27.27
N ASP A 183 -16.59 15.22 27.33
CA ASP A 183 -17.27 16.37 26.72
C ASP A 183 -16.80 17.71 27.31
N SER A 184 -16.51 17.71 28.61
CA SER A 184 -16.08 18.92 29.34
C SER A 184 -14.72 19.40 28.83
N VAL A 185 -13.81 18.45 28.59
CA VAL A 185 -12.46 18.72 28.07
C VAL A 185 -12.53 19.17 26.61
N GLU A 186 -13.44 18.64 25.81
CA GLU A 186 -13.58 19.02 24.41
C GLU A 186 -14.11 20.46 24.26
N VAL A 187 -15.16 20.81 25.01
CA VAL A 187 -15.71 22.18 25.05
C VAL A 187 -14.65 23.20 25.51
N LEU A 188 -13.82 22.85 26.50
CA LEU A 188 -12.74 23.71 26.96
C LEU A 188 -11.66 23.93 25.89
N LYS A 189 -11.25 22.88 25.17
CA LYS A 189 -10.28 23.00 24.07
C LYS A 189 -10.81 23.88 22.94
N THR A 190 -12.09 23.75 22.57
CA THR A 190 -12.70 24.57 21.52
C THR A 190 -12.75 26.05 21.91
N ARG A 191 -13.09 26.37 23.16
CA ARG A 191 -13.10 27.75 23.67
C ARG A 191 -11.70 28.37 23.68
N ILE A 192 -10.70 27.65 24.20
CA ILE A 192 -9.31 28.13 24.23
C ILE A 192 -8.79 28.40 22.81
N SER A 193 -9.05 27.50 21.85
CA SER A 193 -8.62 27.69 20.46
C SER A 193 -9.31 28.88 19.77
N TYR A 194 -10.57 29.15 20.11
CA TYR A 194 -11.30 30.31 19.59
C TYR A 194 -10.73 31.62 20.15
N ASP A 195 -10.47 31.66 21.45
CA ASP A 195 -9.89 32.84 22.12
C ASP A 195 -8.48 33.15 21.59
N GLU A 196 -7.64 32.13 21.38
CA GLU A 196 -6.31 32.29 20.75
C GLU A 196 -6.40 32.87 19.33
N LYS A 197 -7.37 32.42 18.52
CA LYS A 197 -7.58 32.95 17.16
C LYS A 197 -8.03 34.41 17.17
N ILE A 198 -8.90 34.81 18.11
CA ILE A 198 -9.33 36.20 18.27
C ILE A 198 -8.15 37.08 18.67
N GLN A 199 -7.36 36.62 19.64
CA GLN A 199 -6.22 37.40 20.14
C GLN A 199 -5.14 37.60 19.06
N MET A 200 -4.88 36.57 18.25
CA MET A 200 -3.93 36.63 17.14
C MET A 200 -4.44 37.54 16.00
N SER A 201 -5.73 37.51 15.70
CA SER A 201 -6.35 38.43 14.73
C SER A 201 -6.27 39.89 15.19
N SER A 202 -6.58 40.16 16.46
CA SER A 202 -6.51 41.50 17.04
C SER A 202 -5.08 42.06 17.03
N MET A 203 -4.08 41.20 17.30
CA MET A 203 -2.68 41.60 17.28
C MET A 203 -2.20 41.96 15.87
N ASN A 204 -2.61 41.20 14.83
CA ASN A 204 -2.32 41.52 13.43
C ASN A 204 -2.97 42.84 12.99
N THR A 205 -4.23 43.08 13.36
CA THR A 205 -4.92 44.35 13.03
C THR A 205 -4.21 45.55 13.65
N ASN A 206 -3.74 45.44 14.90
CA ASN A 206 -2.98 46.50 15.56
C ASN A 206 -1.61 46.74 14.89
N VAL A 207 -0.92 45.69 14.47
CA VAL A 207 0.36 45.80 13.74
C VAL A 207 0.17 46.46 12.38
N ASP A 208 -0.89 46.11 11.65
CA ASP A 208 -1.22 46.73 10.35
C ASP A 208 -1.62 48.20 10.50
N THR A 209 -2.36 48.53 11.57
CA THR A 209 -2.74 49.92 11.89
C THR A 209 -1.51 50.76 12.24
N LEU A 210 -0.56 50.22 13.01
CA LEU A 210 0.70 50.89 13.31
C LEU A 210 1.57 51.09 12.06
N ARG A 211 1.56 50.13 11.13
CA ARG A 211 2.30 50.21 9.85
C ARG A 211 1.76 51.27 8.88
N GLN A 212 0.47 51.60 8.98
CA GLN A 212 -0.17 52.65 8.16
C GLN A 212 -0.02 54.06 8.76
N SER A 213 0.45 54.15 10.01
CA SER A 213 0.64 55.42 10.75
C SER A 213 2.08 55.95 10.78
N LEU A 214 3.00 55.28 10.08
CA LEU A 214 4.40 55.69 9.85
C LEU A 214 4.58 56.04 8.37
#